data_AF-A0A7W1NJ88-F1
#
_entry.id   AF-A0A7W1NJ88-F1
#
_cell.length_a   1.000
_cell.length_b   1.000
_cell.length_c   1.000
_cell.angle_alpha   90.00
_cell.angle_beta   90.00
_cell.angle_gamma   90.00
#
_symmetry.space_group_name_H-M   'P 1'
#
loop_
_entity.id
_entity.type
_entity.pdbx_description
1 polymer ?
#
loop_
_entity_poly.entity_id
_entity_poly.type
_entity_poly.pdbx_seq_one_letter_code
_entity_poly.pdbx_strand_id
1 'polypeptide(L)'
;MQAGKLAAMLGVHSDTIRTWTDMFSDFFSTDARGENRARREYGWDDQVIANTIAGFRNRDKFTFEEIRARLAGGERDENLPRMGNEPLEGETALAIYAKVKSLEDTVELLRTTNQEQQSRYEKRIDELTREASEWKTRYQILKEQKDEK
;
A
#
# COMPACT_ATOMS: atom_id res chain seq x y z
N MET A 1 -13.32 9.87 -9.59
CA MET A 1 -13.75 9.14 -10.81
C MET A 1 -15.28 9.21 -10.95
N GLN A 2 -15.84 9.21 -12.17
CA GLN A 2 -17.30 9.23 -12.40
C GLN A 2 -17.90 7.81 -12.41
N ALA A 3 -19.18 7.66 -12.04
CA ALA A 3 -19.88 6.37 -11.97
C ALA A 3 -19.79 5.56 -13.28
N GLY A 4 -19.89 6.22 -14.45
CA GLY A 4 -19.79 5.54 -15.74
C GLY A 4 -18.41 4.97 -16.01
N LYS A 5 -17.33 5.68 -15.64
CA LYS A 5 -15.95 5.22 -15.79
C LYS A 5 -15.66 4.04 -14.86
N LEU A 6 -16.14 4.11 -13.62
CA LEU A 6 -16.05 3.01 -12.64
C LEU A 6 -16.85 1.77 -13.09
N ALA A 7 -18.07 1.97 -13.61
CA ALA A 7 -18.90 0.89 -14.11
C ALA A 7 -18.27 0.16 -15.30
N ALA A 8 -17.69 0.92 -16.25
CA ALA A 8 -16.94 0.37 -17.36
C ALA A 8 -15.72 -0.45 -16.91
N MET A 9 -14.96 0.06 -15.93
CA MET A 9 -13.82 -0.65 -15.34
C MET A 9 -14.21 -2.00 -14.73
N LEU A 10 -15.34 -2.06 -14.04
CA LEU A 10 -15.82 -3.26 -13.35
C LEU A 10 -16.70 -4.15 -14.23
N GLY A 11 -16.97 -3.76 -15.49
CA GLY A 11 -17.83 -4.51 -16.39
C GLY A 11 -19.29 -4.57 -15.95
N VAL A 12 -19.80 -3.55 -15.26
CA VAL A 12 -21.18 -3.47 -14.77
C VAL A 12 -21.92 -2.25 -15.34
N HIS A 13 -23.23 -2.18 -15.13
CA HIS A 13 -24.02 -1.00 -15.52
C HIS A 13 -23.78 0.17 -14.56
N SER A 14 -23.87 1.41 -15.05
CA SER A 14 -23.69 2.60 -14.20
C SER A 14 -24.71 2.69 -13.06
N ASP A 15 -25.92 2.20 -13.29
CA ASP A 15 -26.96 2.12 -12.25
C ASP A 15 -26.64 1.08 -11.18
N THR A 16 -25.90 0.02 -11.51
CA THR A 16 -25.43 -0.96 -10.53
C THR A 16 -24.50 -0.30 -9.52
N ILE A 17 -23.59 0.57 -9.98
CA ILE A 17 -22.70 1.34 -9.09
C ILE A 17 -23.52 2.24 -8.17
N ARG A 18 -24.50 3.00 -8.72
CA ARG A 18 -25.38 3.86 -7.91
C ARG A 18 -26.14 3.07 -6.85
N THR A 19 -26.73 1.94 -7.26
CA THR A 19 -27.48 1.03 -6.39
C THR A 19 -26.59 0.50 -5.26
N TRP A 20 -25.37 0.06 -5.57
CA TRP A 20 -24.43 -0.42 -4.55
C TRP A 20 -24.03 0.70 -3.59
N THR A 21 -23.79 1.91 -4.08
CA THR A 21 -23.50 3.06 -3.22
C THR A 21 -24.63 3.34 -2.23
N ASP A 22 -25.88 3.21 -2.66
CA ASP A 22 -27.02 3.45 -1.78
C ASP A 22 -27.18 2.32 -0.76
N MET A 23 -27.08 1.07 -1.21
CA MET A 23 -27.17 -0.12 -0.35
C MET A 23 -26.04 -0.18 0.67
N PHE A 24 -24.81 0.15 0.29
CA PHE A 24 -23.60 0.05 1.10
C PHE A 24 -23.10 1.43 1.56
N SER A 25 -24.01 2.38 1.73
CA SER A 25 -23.70 3.79 2.01
C SER A 25 -22.79 4.01 3.22
N ASP A 26 -22.83 3.14 4.23
CA ASP A 26 -21.94 3.19 5.40
C ASP A 26 -20.45 3.11 5.06
N PHE A 27 -20.10 2.54 3.90
CA PHE A 27 -18.72 2.36 3.47
C PHE A 27 -18.25 3.41 2.47
N PHE A 28 -19.17 4.03 1.73
CA PHE A 28 -18.85 5.00 0.70
C PHE A 28 -18.69 6.42 1.25
N SER A 29 -17.78 7.18 0.65
CA SER A 29 -17.58 8.58 0.99
C SER A 29 -18.83 9.44 0.75
N THR A 30 -18.91 10.60 1.40
CA THR A 30 -19.98 11.61 1.17
C THR A 30 -20.08 12.00 -0.31
N ASP A 31 -18.93 12.12 -0.97
CA ASP A 31 -18.81 12.51 -2.37
C ASP A 31 -19.35 11.41 -3.31
N ALA A 32 -19.07 10.14 -3.00
CA ALA A 32 -19.60 9.00 -3.75
C ALA A 32 -21.11 8.86 -3.57
N ARG A 33 -21.63 9.13 -2.36
CA ARG A 33 -23.07 9.18 -2.07
C ARG A 33 -23.78 10.34 -2.78
N GLY A 34 -23.03 11.36 -3.20
CA GLY A 34 -23.56 12.55 -3.85
C GLY A 34 -24.23 13.50 -2.86
N GLU A 35 -23.87 13.41 -1.58
CA GLU A 35 -24.33 14.35 -0.56
C GLU A 35 -23.70 15.71 -0.86
N ASN A 36 -24.54 16.75 -0.97
CA ASN A 36 -24.12 18.13 -1.22
C ASN A 36 -23.39 18.39 -2.56
N ARG A 37 -23.49 17.49 -3.55
CA ARG A 37 -22.91 17.70 -4.88
C ARG A 37 -23.90 17.41 -6.01
N ALA A 38 -23.75 18.14 -7.12
CA ALA A 38 -24.55 17.91 -8.33
C ALA A 38 -24.23 16.58 -9.02
N ARG A 39 -23.06 15.99 -8.75
CA ARG A 39 -22.60 14.72 -9.35
C ARG A 39 -21.84 13.90 -8.31
N ARG A 40 -22.05 12.58 -8.34
CA ARG A 40 -21.30 11.61 -7.53
C ARG A 40 -19.87 11.49 -8.03
N GLU A 41 -18.93 11.49 -7.09
CA GLU A 41 -17.51 11.32 -7.37
C GLU A 41 -16.93 10.22 -6.50
N TYR A 42 -16.29 9.25 -7.13
CA TYR A 42 -15.74 8.06 -6.49
C TYR A 42 -14.23 8.24 -6.34
N GLY A 43 -13.77 8.38 -5.09
CA GLY A 43 -12.36 8.41 -4.72
C GLY A 43 -11.71 7.04 -4.88
N TRP A 44 -10.45 6.90 -4.45
CA TRP A 44 -9.74 5.61 -4.51
C TRP A 44 -10.44 4.54 -3.64
N ASP A 45 -10.72 4.88 -2.38
CA ASP A 45 -11.36 3.93 -1.44
C ASP A 45 -12.74 3.49 -1.92
N ASP A 46 -13.52 4.41 -2.50
CA ASP A 46 -14.83 4.10 -3.10
C ASP A 46 -14.72 3.11 -4.26
N GLN A 47 -13.66 3.22 -5.06
CA GLN A 47 -13.38 2.28 -6.16
C GLN A 47 -13.01 0.90 -5.63
N VAL A 48 -12.19 0.84 -4.57
CA VAL A 48 -11.83 -0.43 -3.89
C VAL A 48 -13.07 -1.09 -3.31
N ILE A 49 -13.96 -0.34 -2.67
CA ILE A 49 -15.23 -0.87 -2.14
C ILE A 49 -16.10 -1.42 -3.28
N ALA A 50 -16.29 -0.65 -4.35
CA ALA A 50 -17.07 -1.09 -5.51
C ALA A 50 -16.47 -2.34 -6.17
N ASN A 51 -15.15 -2.43 -6.27
CA ASN A 51 -14.45 -3.61 -6.78
C ASN A 51 -14.63 -4.83 -5.89
N THR A 52 -14.52 -4.64 -4.57
CA THR A 52 -14.74 -5.69 -3.58
C THR A 52 -16.16 -6.25 -3.69
N ILE A 53 -17.16 -5.38 -3.78
CA ILE A 53 -18.56 -5.77 -3.99
C ILE A 53 -18.72 -6.52 -5.32
N ALA A 54 -18.10 -6.03 -6.40
CA ALA A 54 -18.15 -6.68 -7.71
C ALA A 54 -17.55 -8.08 -7.67
N GLY A 55 -16.39 -8.25 -7.02
CA GLY A 55 -15.75 -9.56 -6.81
C GLY A 55 -16.69 -10.53 -6.11
N PHE A 56 -17.22 -10.13 -4.96
CA PHE A 56 -18.12 -10.96 -4.16
C PHE A 56 -19.44 -11.29 -4.86
N ARG A 57 -20.04 -10.34 -5.59
CA ARG A 57 -21.31 -10.58 -6.30
C ARG A 57 -21.12 -11.42 -7.55
N ASN A 58 -20.08 -11.15 -8.33
CA ASN A 58 -19.94 -11.73 -9.66
C ASN A 58 -19.19 -13.06 -9.63
N ARG A 59 -18.15 -13.18 -8.80
CA ARG A 59 -17.31 -14.39 -8.70
C ARG A 59 -17.82 -15.33 -7.61
N ASP A 60 -17.94 -14.83 -6.39
CA ASP A 60 -18.18 -15.69 -5.21
C ASP A 60 -19.67 -15.90 -4.89
N LYS A 61 -20.55 -15.15 -5.55
CA LYS A 61 -22.02 -15.22 -5.42
C LYS A 61 -22.55 -14.96 -4.00
N PHE A 62 -21.84 -14.16 -3.21
CA PHE A 62 -22.32 -13.78 -1.88
C PHE A 62 -23.61 -12.95 -1.93
N THR A 63 -24.41 -13.11 -0.87
CA THR A 63 -25.56 -12.27 -0.55
C THR A 63 -25.11 -10.87 -0.12
N PHE A 64 -26.02 -9.90 -0.12
CA PHE A 64 -25.66 -8.53 0.26
C PHE A 64 -25.35 -8.40 1.75
N GLU A 65 -26.00 -9.21 2.60
CA GLU A 65 -25.72 -9.28 4.03
C GLU A 65 -24.31 -9.81 4.30
N GLU A 66 -23.89 -10.88 3.62
CA GLU A 66 -22.53 -11.44 3.73
C GLU A 66 -21.47 -10.43 3.29
N ILE A 67 -21.73 -9.73 2.18
CA ILE A 67 -20.84 -8.68 1.68
C ILE A 67 -20.70 -7.57 2.71
N ARG A 68 -21.80 -7.14 3.35
CA ARG A 68 -21.76 -6.11 4.39
C ARG A 68 -20.91 -6.55 5.58
N ALA A 69 -21.08 -7.80 6.02
CA ALA A 69 -20.29 -8.35 7.13
C ALA A 69 -18.79 -8.38 6.82
N ARG A 70 -18.42 -8.79 5.60
CA ARG A 70 -17.02 -8.80 5.13
C ARG A 70 -16.43 -7.41 5.02
N LEU A 71 -17.18 -6.46 4.45
CA LEU A 71 -16.75 -5.06 4.36
C LEU A 71 -16.58 -4.43 5.76
N ALA A 72 -17.47 -4.72 6.70
CA ALA A 72 -17.34 -4.30 8.10
C ALA A 72 -16.15 -4.95 8.80
N GLY A 73 -15.81 -6.20 8.45
CA GLY A 73 -14.61 -6.90 8.88
C GLY A 73 -13.29 -6.37 8.28
N GLY A 74 -13.36 -5.38 7.39
CA GLY A 74 -12.18 -4.76 6.77
C GLY A 74 -11.68 -5.44 5.50
N GLU A 75 -12.41 -6.42 4.95
CA GLU A 75 -12.01 -7.11 3.73
C GLU A 75 -12.11 -6.15 2.53
N ARG A 76 -11.02 -6.00 1.78
CA ARG A 76 -10.90 -5.10 0.61
C ARG A 76 -10.11 -5.81 -0.50
N ASP A 77 -10.64 -5.80 -1.71
CA ASP A 77 -9.92 -6.21 -2.92
C ASP A 77 -9.35 -4.96 -3.60
N GLU A 78 -8.07 -4.69 -3.35
CA GLU A 78 -7.33 -3.56 -3.93
C GLU A 78 -6.87 -3.81 -5.38
N ASN A 79 -7.06 -5.02 -5.90
CA ASN A 79 -6.68 -5.37 -7.27
C ASN A 79 -7.75 -4.88 -8.27
N LEU A 80 -7.79 -3.56 -8.48
CA LEU A 80 -8.69 -2.96 -9.46
C LEU A 80 -8.37 -3.47 -10.88
N PRO A 81 -9.38 -3.84 -11.68
CA PRO A 81 -9.19 -4.14 -13.09
C PRO A 81 -8.55 -2.95 -13.78
N ARG A 82 -7.50 -3.20 -14.57
CA ARG A 82 -6.98 -2.17 -15.47
C ARG A 82 -8.03 -1.91 -16.54
N MET A 83 -8.48 -0.67 -16.67
CA MET A 83 -9.29 -0.28 -17.81
C MET A 83 -8.51 -0.58 -19.09
N GLY A 84 -9.04 -1.49 -19.90
CA GLY A 84 -8.37 -1.98 -21.10
C GLY A 84 -7.95 -0.84 -22.01
N ASN A 85 -6.71 -0.90 -22.49
CA ASN A 85 -6.17 -0.13 -23.61
C ASN A 85 -6.37 1.40 -23.56
N GLU A 86 -6.48 2.05 -22.39
CA GLU A 86 -6.04 3.44 -22.32
C GLU A 86 -4.50 3.38 -22.44
N PRO A 87 -3.87 3.75 -23.57
CA PRO A 87 -2.46 4.13 -23.50
C PRO A 87 -2.37 5.14 -22.37
N LEU A 88 -1.44 4.95 -21.44
CA LEU A 88 -1.10 5.97 -20.44
C LEU A 88 -1.10 7.32 -21.16
N GLU A 89 -2.10 8.16 -20.92
CA GLU A 89 -2.25 9.43 -21.65
C GLU A 89 -0.95 10.21 -21.43
N GLY A 90 -0.11 10.28 -22.48
CA GLY A 90 1.16 11.00 -22.47
C GLY A 90 2.45 10.18 -22.28
N GLU A 91 2.42 8.91 -21.88
CA GLU A 91 3.66 8.09 -21.81
C GLU A 91 3.74 7.18 -23.04
N THR A 92 4.51 7.60 -24.06
CA THR A 92 4.91 6.71 -25.17
C THR A 92 5.59 5.46 -24.60
N ALA A 93 5.59 4.33 -25.32
CA ALA A 93 6.33 3.14 -24.91
C ALA A 93 7.81 3.44 -24.57
N LEU A 94 8.37 4.47 -25.20
CA LEU A 94 9.69 5.02 -24.91
C LEU A 94 9.76 5.71 -23.54
N ALA A 95 8.75 6.47 -23.14
CA ALA A 95 8.67 7.10 -21.82
C ALA A 95 8.53 6.05 -20.71
N ILE A 96 7.72 5.02 -20.94
CA ILE A 96 7.61 3.88 -20.00
C ILE A 96 8.97 3.19 -19.88
N TYR A 97 9.64 2.89 -20.99
CA TYR A 97 10.97 2.29 -20.98
C TYR A 97 12.00 3.18 -20.25
N ALA A 98 12.00 4.48 -20.50
CA ALA A 98 12.90 5.42 -19.84
C ALA A 98 12.65 5.48 -18.32
N LYS A 99 11.38 5.42 -17.90
CA LYS A 99 10.97 5.40 -16.49
C LYS A 99 11.32 4.08 -15.80
N VAL A 100 11.13 2.95 -16.49
CA VAL A 100 11.55 1.64 -15.98
C VAL A 100 13.07 1.62 -15.79
N LYS A 101 13.82 2.09 -16.80
CA LYS A 101 15.28 2.16 -16.72
C LYS A 101 15.76 3.08 -15.58
N SER A 102 15.15 4.26 -15.40
CA SER A 102 15.54 5.15 -14.31
C SER A 102 15.20 4.59 -12.93
N LEU A 103 14.11 3.83 -12.82
CA LEU A 103 13.78 3.09 -11.60
C LEU A 103 14.78 1.97 -11.33
N GLU A 104 15.18 1.21 -12.36
CA GLU A 104 16.22 0.18 -12.25
C GLU A 104 17.56 0.77 -11.76
N ASP A 105 18.01 1.87 -12.37
CA ASP A 105 19.23 2.58 -11.95
C ASP A 105 19.12 3.07 -10.50
N THR A 106 17.96 3.56 -10.09
CA THR A 106 17.71 4.01 -8.71
C THR A 106 17.75 2.84 -7.72
N VAL A 107 17.15 1.71 -8.08
CA VAL A 107 17.17 0.49 -7.25
C VAL A 107 18.60 -0.03 -7.09
N GLU A 108 19.40 -0.02 -8.15
CA GLU A 108 20.81 -0.41 -8.09
C GLU A 108 21.61 0.52 -7.17
N LEU A 109 21.46 1.84 -7.33
CA LEU A 109 22.13 2.82 -6.47
C LEU A 109 21.74 2.65 -4.99
N LEU A 110 20.45 2.44 -4.70
CA LEU A 110 19.96 2.24 -3.35
C LEU A 110 20.52 0.94 -2.74
N ARG A 111 20.63 -0.14 -3.52
CA ARG A 111 21.25 -1.39 -3.07
C ARG A 111 22.70 -1.19 -2.69
N THR A 112 23.48 -0.53 -3.56
CA THR A 112 24.90 -0.24 -3.28
C THR A 112 25.06 0.63 -2.04
N THR A 113 24.26 1.70 -1.92
CA THR A 113 24.30 2.60 -0.76
C THR A 113 23.94 1.86 0.54
N ASN A 114 22.93 1.00 0.49
CA ASN A 114 22.52 0.20 1.66
C ASN A 114 23.63 -0.79 2.05
N GLN A 115 24.25 -1.46 1.08
CA GLN A 115 25.37 -2.37 1.33
C GLN A 115 26.58 -1.65 1.95
N GLU A 116 26.91 -0.44 1.49
CA GLU A 116 27.95 0.38 2.10
C GLU A 116 27.60 0.80 3.53
N GLN A 117 26.35 1.19 3.79
CA GLN A 117 25.88 1.52 5.13
C GLN A 117 25.94 0.32 6.06
N GLN A 118 25.51 -0.86 5.61
CA GLN A 118 25.63 -2.11 6.36
C GLN A 118 27.08 -2.39 6.75
N SER A 119 28.01 -2.31 5.79
CA SER A 119 29.44 -2.52 6.07
C SER A 119 29.99 -1.50 7.09
N ARG A 120 29.54 -0.25 7.03
CA ARG A 120 29.93 0.78 8.02
C ARG A 120 29.37 0.46 9.41
N TYR A 121 28.11 0.05 9.51
CA TYR A 121 27.49 -0.31 10.78
C TYR A 121 28.12 -1.57 11.39
N GLU A 122 28.43 -2.57 10.58
CA GLU A 122 29.14 -3.78 11.02
C GLU A 122 30.50 -3.43 11.63
N LYS A 123 31.32 -2.62 10.93
CA LYS A 123 32.61 -2.15 11.47
C LYS A 123 32.43 -1.40 12.79
N ARG A 124 31.40 -0.55 12.89
CA ARG A 124 31.14 0.22 14.11
C ARG A 124 30.71 -0.68 15.27
N ILE A 125 29.91 -1.71 15.00
CA ILE A 125 29.51 -2.72 15.98
C ILE A 125 30.74 -3.49 16.47
N ASP A 126 31.63 -3.89 15.57
CA ASP A 126 32.88 -4.59 15.93
C ASP A 126 33.78 -3.74 16.83
N GLU A 127 33.96 -2.46 16.49
CA GLU A 127 34.72 -1.50 17.30
C GLU A 127 34.11 -1.34 18.70
N LEU A 128 32.81 -1.06 18.77
CA LEU A 128 32.11 -0.88 20.04
C LEU A 128 32.12 -2.16 20.89
N THR A 129 32.06 -3.32 20.26
CA THR A 129 32.13 -4.61 20.95
C THR A 129 33.51 -4.82 21.58
N ARG A 130 34.58 -4.46 20.87
CA ARG A 130 35.95 -4.47 21.43
C ARG A 130 36.09 -3.49 22.59
N GLU A 131 35.69 -2.23 22.40
CA GLU A 131 35.72 -1.22 23.47
C GLU A 131 34.95 -1.70 24.71
N ALA A 132 33.75 -2.25 24.54
CA ALA A 132 32.94 -2.76 25.64
C ALA A 132 33.66 -3.90 26.40
N SER A 133 34.33 -4.82 25.69
CA SER A 133 35.10 -5.90 26.31
C SER A 133 36.32 -5.39 27.09
N GLU A 134 37.00 -4.38 26.58
CA GLU A 134 38.13 -3.74 27.26
C GLU A 134 37.66 -3.03 28.53
N TRP A 135 36.58 -2.24 28.44
CA TRP A 135 35.98 -1.56 29.59
C TRP A 135 35.51 -2.53 30.66
N LYS A 136 34.89 -3.65 30.26
CA LYS A 136 34.48 -4.72 31.18
C LYS A 136 35.68 -5.31 31.93
N THR A 137 36.78 -5.57 31.22
CA THR A 137 38.01 -6.10 31.82
C THR A 137 38.62 -5.11 32.81
N ARG A 138 38.74 -3.83 32.41
CA ARG A 138 39.26 -2.76 33.28
C ARG A 138 38.40 -2.56 34.53
N TYR A 139 37.08 -2.59 34.38
CA TYR A 139 36.15 -2.48 35.50
C TYR A 139 36.33 -3.64 36.50
N GLN A 140 36.50 -4.86 35.99
CA GLN A 140 36.68 -6.05 36.83
C GLN A 140 37.99 -5.99 37.64
N ILE A 141 39.10 -5.57 37.01
CA ILE A 141 40.39 -5.36 37.69
C ILE A 141 40.26 -4.29 38.80
N LEU A 142 39.62 -3.16 38.50
CA LEU A 142 39.43 -2.08 39.48
C LEU A 142 38.55 -2.51 40.66
N LYS A 143 37.57 -3.37 40.41
CA LYS A 143 36.72 -3.94 41.45
C LYS A 143 37.52 -4.85 42.37
N GLU A 144 38.31 -5.77 41.81
CA GLU A 144 39.18 -6.68 42.57
C GLU A 144 40.21 -5.90 43.43
N GLN A 145 40.83 -4.85 42.88
CA GLN A 145 41.76 -3.99 43.64
C GLN A 145 41.12 -3.21 44.79
N LYS A 146 39.81 -2.95 44.71
CA LYS A 146 39.06 -2.26 45.77
C LYS A 146 38.62 -3.23 46.87
N ASP A 147 38.36 -4.49 46.52
CA ASP A 147 37.97 -5.54 47.46
C ASP A 147 39.18 -6.08 48.26
N GLU A 148 40.41 -5.88 47.79
CA GLU A 148 41.67 -6.25 48.47
C GLU A 148 42.23 -5.19 49.46
N LYS A 149 41.62 -4.00 49.56
CA LYS A 149 42.01 -2.92 50.47
C LYS A 149 41.00 -2.71 51.59
#